data_AF-A0A3P7P3H1-F1
#
_entry.id   AF-A0A3P7P3H1-F1
#
_cell.length_a   1.000
_cell.length_b   1.000
_cell.length_c   1.000
_cell.angle_alpha   90.00
_cell.angle_beta   90.00
_cell.angle_gamma   90.00
#
_symmetry.space_group_name_H-M   'P 1'
#
loop_
_entity.id
_entity.type
_entity.pdbx_description
1 polymer ?
#
loop_
_entity_poly.entity_id
_entity_poly.type
_entity_poly.pdbx_seq_one_letter_code
_entity_poly.pdbx_strand_id
1 'polypeptide(L)'
;MYKFLGRRTHAKFNNIIKRRLMMSRTNRAPMSLARLARQMKKAGRQDKIAVCLGTVTNDLRMMEIPKMRVSRLVSTHLNNVHFRF
;
A
#
# COMPACT_ATOMS: atom_id res chain seq x y z
N MET A 1 14.01 8.36 -8.52
CA MET A 1 13.87 6.94 -8.90
C MET A 1 12.67 6.66 -9.84
N TYR A 2 11.40 6.65 -9.40
CA TYR A 2 10.25 6.27 -10.26
C TYR A 2 10.00 7.14 -11.51
N LYS A 3 10.47 8.41 -11.52
CA LYS A 3 10.46 9.26 -12.73
C LYS A 3 11.38 8.71 -13.84
N PHE A 4 12.48 8.07 -13.46
CA PHE A 4 13.43 7.45 -14.39
C PHE A 4 12.89 6.10 -14.89
N LEU A 5 12.46 5.20 -13.99
CA LEU A 5 11.90 3.90 -14.37
C LEU A 5 10.64 4.02 -15.24
N GLY A 6 9.76 4.99 -14.95
CA GLY A 6 8.56 5.20 -15.77
C GLY A 6 8.84 5.63 -17.21
N ARG A 7 10.02 6.20 -17.50
CA ARG A 7 10.41 6.61 -18.85
C ARG A 7 11.01 5.46 -19.67
N ARG A 8 11.71 4.51 -19.03
CA ARG A 8 12.46 3.46 -19.73
C ARG A 8 11.75 2.11 -19.79
N THR A 9 11.00 1.74 -18.77
CA THR A 9 10.46 0.37 -18.66
C THR A 9 9.04 0.23 -19.23
N HIS A 10 8.38 1.35 -19.61
CA HIS A 10 6.98 1.41 -20.08
C HIS A 10 5.94 0.63 -19.24
N ALA A 11 6.30 0.16 -18.05
CA ALA A 11 5.44 -0.63 -17.20
C ALA A 11 4.30 0.24 -16.64
N LYS A 12 3.06 -0.22 -16.84
CA LYS A 12 1.84 0.47 -16.36
C LYS A 12 1.91 0.76 -14.86
N PHE A 13 2.48 -0.16 -14.08
CA PHE A 13 2.70 -0.01 -12.64
C PHE A 13 3.54 1.23 -12.31
N ASN A 14 4.71 1.40 -12.94
CA ASN A 14 5.64 2.50 -12.66
C ASN A 14 5.00 3.87 -12.96
N ASN A 15 4.19 3.94 -14.01
CA ASN A 15 3.46 5.17 -14.37
C ASN A 15 2.37 5.51 -13.35
N ILE A 16 1.67 4.51 -12.80
CA ILE A 16 0.69 4.70 -11.72
C ILE A 16 1.38 5.17 -10.44
N ILE A 17 2.51 4.54 -10.07
CA ILE A 17 3.28 4.92 -8.88
C ILE A 17 3.82 6.34 -9.01
N LYS A 18 4.43 6.69 -10.15
CA LYS A 18 4.92 8.05 -10.44
C LYS A 18 3.81 9.08 -10.29
N ARG A 19 2.62 8.83 -10.87
CA ARG A 19 1.49 9.76 -10.79
C ARG A 19 1.03 9.96 -9.34
N ARG A 20 0.86 8.87 -8.58
CA ARG A 20 0.41 8.93 -7.18
C ARG A 20 1.44 9.56 -6.23
N LEU A 21 2.72 9.41 -6.52
CA LEU A 21 3.79 10.08 -5.78
C LEU A 21 3.73 11.61 -5.90
N MET A 22 3.37 12.11 -7.09
CA MET A 22 3.30 13.55 -7.38
C MET A 22 1.98 14.20 -6.95
N MET A 23 1.05 13.44 -6.37
CA MET A 23 -0.22 13.97 -5.87
C MET A 23 -0.04 14.69 -4.53
N SER A 24 -0.81 15.77 -4.33
CA SER A 24 -0.91 16.47 -3.05
C SER A 24 -1.40 15.53 -1.93
N ARG A 25 -1.20 15.94 -0.68
CA ARG A 25 -1.60 15.12 0.50
C ARG A 25 -3.10 14.90 0.55
N THR A 26 -3.90 15.90 0.19
CA THR A 26 -5.37 15.82 0.14
C THR A 26 -5.87 14.75 -0.84
N ASN A 27 -5.20 14.60 -1.98
CA ASN A 27 -5.54 13.59 -3.00
C ASN A 27 -5.06 12.17 -2.65
N ARG A 28 -4.30 12.02 -1.56
CA ARG A 28 -3.80 10.73 -1.04
C ARG A 28 -4.58 10.34 0.21
N ALA A 29 -5.86 10.01 0.02
CA ALA A 29 -6.73 9.58 1.11
C ALA A 29 -6.13 8.38 1.89
N PRO A 30 -6.25 8.37 3.23
CA PRO A 30 -5.76 7.28 4.06
C PRO A 30 -6.52 5.98 3.78
N MET A 31 -5.82 4.84 3.90
CA MET A 31 -6.37 3.50 3.71
C MET A 31 -6.37 2.74 5.04
N SER A 32 -7.54 2.28 5.50
CA SER A 32 -7.61 1.41 6.68
C SER A 32 -7.05 0.01 6.40
N LEU A 33 -6.44 -0.61 7.42
CA LEU A 33 -6.03 -2.02 7.40
C LEU A 33 -7.18 -2.97 7.04
N ALA A 34 -8.41 -2.70 7.48
CA ALA A 34 -9.58 -3.50 7.15
C ALA A 34 -9.88 -3.52 5.65
N ARG A 35 -9.73 -2.36 5.01
CA ARG A 35 -9.92 -2.23 3.57
C ARG A 35 -8.81 -2.97 2.80
N LEU A 36 -7.60 -2.99 3.33
CA LEU A 36 -6.48 -3.74 2.76
C LEU A 36 -6.69 -5.25 2.87
N ALA A 37 -7.06 -5.74 4.05
CA ALA A 37 -7.32 -7.15 4.29
C ALA A 37 -8.45 -7.69 3.41
N ARG A 38 -9.54 -6.93 3.25
CA ARG A 38 -10.64 -7.28 2.32
C ARG A 38 -10.18 -7.36 0.87
N GLN A 39 -9.23 -6.52 0.46
CA GLN A 39 -8.74 -6.48 -0.91
C GLN A 39 -7.76 -7.63 -1.21
N MET A 40 -7.03 -8.10 -0.19
CA MET A 40 -6.10 -9.23 -0.26
C MET A 40 -6.81 -10.59 -0.18
N LYS A 41 -7.94 -10.68 0.54
CA LYS A 41 -8.79 -11.88 0.57
C LYS A 41 -9.48 -12.22 -0.76
N LYS A 42 -9.40 -11.35 -1.78
CA LYS A 42 -10.00 -11.61 -3.10
C LYS A 42 -9.20 -12.67 -3.87
N ALA A 43 -9.91 -13.50 -4.63
CA ALA A 43 -9.32 -14.55 -5.46
C ALA A 43 -8.21 -14.01 -6.40
N GLY A 44 -7.11 -14.76 -6.52
CA GLY A 44 -5.97 -14.44 -7.40
C GLY A 44 -4.95 -13.44 -6.83
N ARG A 45 -4.91 -13.23 -5.51
CA ARG A 45 -4.03 -12.26 -4.84
C ARG A 45 -3.27 -12.78 -3.61
N GLN A 46 -3.27 -14.10 -3.39
CA GLN A 46 -2.65 -14.72 -2.22
C GLN A 46 -1.13 -14.45 -2.14
N ASP A 47 -0.43 -14.43 -3.29
CA ASP A 47 1.03 -14.22 -3.33
C ASP A 47 1.44 -12.80 -3.75
N LYS A 48 0.48 -11.88 -3.90
CA LYS A 48 0.77 -10.53 -4.40
C LYS A 48 1.10 -9.59 -3.25
N ILE A 49 2.08 -8.71 -3.47
CA ILE A 49 2.44 -7.66 -2.51
C ILE A 49 1.46 -6.50 -2.66
N ALA A 50 0.89 -6.06 -1.54
CA ALA A 50 0.06 -4.85 -1.52
C ALA A 50 0.95 -3.60 -1.45
N VAL A 51 0.83 -2.71 -2.42
CA VAL A 51 1.58 -1.45 -2.44
C VAL A 51 0.64 -0.27 -2.17
N CYS A 52 0.83 0.39 -1.04
CA CYS A 52 0.02 1.50 -0.57
C CYS A 52 0.80 2.81 -0.63
N LEU A 53 0.41 3.71 -1.52
CA LEU A 53 0.98 5.05 -1.65
C LEU A 53 0.12 6.05 -0.87
N GLY A 54 0.26 6.06 0.45
CA GLY A 54 -0.50 6.94 1.32
C GLY A 54 -0.42 6.52 2.78
N THR A 55 -1.22 7.20 3.60
CA THR A 55 -1.35 6.86 5.00
C THR A 55 -2.16 5.57 5.15
N VAL A 56 -1.75 4.67 6.04
CA VAL A 56 -2.44 3.45 6.40
C VAL A 56 -2.79 3.58 7.87
N THR A 57 -4.07 3.57 8.17
CA THR A 57 -4.60 3.78 9.51
C THR A 57 -4.88 2.43 10.17
N ASN A 58 -4.57 2.36 11.46
CA ASN A 58 -4.97 1.21 12.27
C ASN A 58 -6.49 1.23 12.46
N ASP A 59 -7.10 0.06 12.45
CA ASP A 59 -8.51 -0.11 12.77
C ASP A 59 -8.59 -1.07 13.96
N LEU A 60 -8.89 -0.52 15.14
CA LEU A 60 -8.93 -1.25 16.41
C LEU A 60 -9.99 -2.37 16.42
N ARG A 61 -10.90 -2.37 15.44
CA ARG A 61 -11.95 -3.39 15.31
C ARG A 61 -11.44 -4.70 14.68
N MET A 62 -10.23 -4.71 14.14
CA MET A 62 -9.62 -5.93 13.61
C MET A 62 -8.75 -6.62 14.66
N MET A 63 -9.26 -7.72 15.21
CA MET A 63 -8.55 -8.57 16.18
C MET A 63 -7.46 -9.43 15.52
N GLU A 64 -7.67 -9.88 14.29
CA GLU A 64 -6.71 -10.68 13.53
C GLU A 64 -6.36 -10.04 12.18
N ILE A 65 -5.09 -9.69 12.01
CA ILE A 65 -4.56 -9.21 10.74
C ILE A 65 -3.94 -10.40 10.00
N PRO A 66 -4.45 -10.80 8.83
CA PRO A 66 -3.86 -11.89 8.07
C PRO A 66 -2.44 -11.51 7.63
N LYS A 67 -1.52 -12.47 7.72
CA LYS A 67 -0.11 -12.28 7.31
C LYS A 67 -0.05 -11.87 5.85
N MET A 68 0.39 -10.64 5.59
CA MET A 68 0.45 -10.06 4.24
C MET A 68 1.70 -9.20 4.07
N ARG A 69 2.23 -9.15 2.85
CA ARG A 69 3.37 -8.30 2.48
C ARG A 69 2.85 -6.95 2.02
N VAL A 70 3.17 -5.89 2.76
CA VAL A 70 2.73 -4.51 2.48
C VAL A 70 3.93 -3.59 2.32
N SER A 71 3.99 -2.85 1.22
CA SER A 71 4.97 -1.77 1.03
C SER A 71 4.27 -0.42 1.10
N ARG A 72 4.82 0.53 1.87
CA ARG A 72 4.21 1.84 2.16
C ARG A 72 5.25 2.96 2.22
N LEU A 73 4.84 4.18 1.85
CA LEU A 73 5.71 5.36 1.77
C LEU A 73 5.72 6.32 2.98
N VAL A 74 4.65 6.38 3.78
CA VAL A 74 4.55 7.34 4.91
C VAL A 74 4.30 6.55 6.17
N SER A 75 5.04 6.81 7.25
CA SER A 75 4.84 6.12 8.54
C SER A 75 3.59 6.63 9.26
N THR A 76 2.76 5.71 9.76
CA THR A 76 1.92 5.96 10.94
C THR A 76 2.41 4.95 11.96
N HIS A 77 2.67 5.42 13.19
CA HIS A 77 3.11 4.60 14.31
C HIS A 77 2.09 3.48 14.54
N LEU A 78 2.42 2.27 14.12
CA LEU A 78 1.63 1.07 14.37
C LEU A 78 2.33 0.34 15.51
N ASN A 79 1.82 0.52 16.72
CA ASN A 79 2.21 -0.30 17.86
C ASN A 79 1.94 -1.77 17.49
N ASN A 80 3.01 -2.56 17.46
CA ASN A 80 2.98 -4.01 17.51
C ASN A 80 2.39 -4.77 16.31
N VAL A 81 2.72 -4.38 15.07
CA VAL A 81 2.45 -5.24 13.89
C VAL A 81 3.73 -5.45 13.11
N HIS A 82 4.28 -6.65 13.26
CA HIS A 82 5.53 -7.07 12.64
C HIS A 82 5.31 -7.37 11.15
N PHE A 83 5.31 -6.32 10.32
CA PHE A 83 5.32 -6.47 8.87
C PHE A 83 6.71 -6.94 8.44
N ARG A 84 6.88 -8.26 8.24
CA ARG A 84 8.09 -8.79 7.62
C ARG A 84 8.11 -8.40 6.14
N PHE A 85 9.10 -7.58 5.77
CA PHE A 85 9.39 -7.23 4.38
C PHE A 85 9.92 -8.44 3.62
#